data_AF-F0U9M1-F1
#
_entry.id   AF-F0U9M1-F1
#
_cell.length_a   1.000
_cell.length_b   1.000
_cell.length_c   1.000
_cell.angle_alpha   90.00
_cell.angle_beta   90.00
_cell.angle_gamma   90.00
#
_symmetry.space_group_name_H-M   'P 1'
#
loop_
_entity.id
_entity.type
_entity.pdbx_description
1 polymer ?
#
loop_
_entity_poly.entity_id
_entity_poly.type
_entity_poly.pdbx_seq_one_letter_code
_entity_poly.pdbx_strand_id
1 'polypeptide(L)'
;MEIGKQLDHWSNPGKELSLKVVGFLIALTVRSYTEMRSTQILRAAKSANTTPINQKYTLQSTGIWERIRRIFAVDPSRSNGVPLNPQFRNPTPGALAPQSYDDPVTMPAGDIADNPYWKRDVRRNYARLSVMKQADIVGLLTVGSEAAPKADVLKVGDAGTQQLVEVKQRGEEHGLAAFFEKEKKVDDVLDSQGLPPMAPNLNPKSRYELGSEHGYPSSYPCRTFV
;
A
#
# COMPACT_ATOMS: atom_id res chain seq x y z
N MET A 1 -17.00 41.80 78.25
CA MET A 1 -16.28 43.07 78.00
C MET A 1 -16.40 43.34 76.50
N GLU A 2 -17.37 44.17 76.15
CA GLU A 2 -17.58 44.89 74.88
C GLU A 2 -16.30 45.61 74.38
N ILE A 3 -16.03 46.03 73.13
CA ILE A 3 -16.72 46.22 71.83
C ILE A 3 -15.58 46.44 70.77
N GLY A 4 -15.80 46.13 69.47
CA GLY A 4 -15.34 47.05 68.39
C GLY A 4 -14.69 46.55 67.08
N LYS A 5 -15.52 46.48 66.02
CA LYS A 5 -15.34 46.97 64.61
C LYS A 5 -14.29 46.37 63.61
N GLN A 6 -14.80 45.52 62.69
CA GLN A 6 -15.01 45.75 61.23
C GLN A 6 -13.91 46.38 60.34
N LEU A 7 -13.44 45.65 59.31
CA LEU A 7 -13.13 46.15 57.94
C LEU A 7 -12.83 45.01 56.94
N ASP A 8 -13.68 44.90 55.91
CA ASP A 8 -13.57 44.04 54.72
C ASP A 8 -12.57 44.59 53.69
N HIS A 9 -11.76 43.75 53.01
CA HIS A 9 -11.61 43.76 51.53
C HIS A 9 -10.67 42.65 50.96
N TRP A 10 -11.25 41.79 50.11
CA TRP A 10 -10.73 41.24 48.84
C TRP A 10 -9.45 40.37 48.82
N SER A 11 -9.65 39.04 48.94
CA SER A 11 -8.76 38.01 48.38
C SER A 11 -9.19 37.71 46.93
N ASN A 12 -8.27 37.85 45.97
CA ASN A 12 -8.56 37.76 44.53
C ASN A 12 -8.11 36.39 43.97
N PRO A 13 -9.02 35.43 43.72
CA PRO A 13 -8.69 34.05 43.32
C PRO A 13 -8.22 33.87 41.86
N GLY A 14 -8.07 34.96 41.09
CA GLY A 14 -7.73 34.91 39.67
C GLY A 14 -6.24 34.67 39.33
N LYS A 15 -5.31 34.84 40.28
CA LYS A 15 -3.86 34.78 39.98
C LYS A 15 -3.24 33.38 40.10
N GLU A 16 -3.79 32.48 40.93
CA GLU A 16 -3.24 31.13 41.08
C GLU A 16 -3.60 30.17 39.94
N LEU A 17 -4.78 30.35 39.32
CA LEU A 17 -5.23 29.53 38.18
C LEU A 17 -4.43 29.83 36.91
N SER A 18 -3.99 31.08 36.72
CA SER A 18 -3.22 31.48 35.54
C SER A 18 -1.79 30.90 35.54
N LEU A 19 -1.09 30.91 36.68
CA LEU A 19 0.28 30.37 36.74
C LEU A 19 0.34 28.85 36.57
N LYS A 20 -0.65 28.10 37.10
CA LYS A 20 -0.68 26.64 36.93
C LYS A 20 -0.98 26.23 35.49
N VAL A 21 -1.87 26.94 34.81
CA VAL A 21 -2.20 26.68 33.39
C VAL A 21 -1.05 27.08 32.47
N VAL A 22 -0.38 28.20 32.72
CA VAL A 22 0.78 28.65 31.95
C VAL A 22 1.98 27.71 32.16
N GLY A 23 2.23 27.27 33.40
CA GLY A 23 3.29 26.29 33.68
C GLY A 23 3.03 24.92 33.03
N PHE A 24 1.77 24.47 32.99
CA PHE A 24 1.38 23.22 32.35
C PHE A 24 1.49 23.30 30.82
N LEU A 25 1.11 24.44 30.21
CA LEU A 25 1.30 24.65 28.78
C LEU A 25 2.79 24.68 28.41
N ILE A 26 3.63 25.42 29.14
CA ILE A 26 5.07 25.50 28.86
C ILE A 26 5.74 24.12 29.00
N ALA A 27 5.37 23.33 30.01
CA ALA A 27 5.90 21.97 30.18
C ALA A 27 5.46 21.02 29.05
N LEU A 28 4.23 21.14 28.55
CA LEU A 28 3.75 20.37 27.39
C LEU A 28 4.45 20.78 26.09
N THR A 29 4.69 22.08 25.87
CA THR A 29 5.39 22.56 24.67
C THR A 29 6.86 22.15 24.68
N VAL A 30 7.54 22.23 25.84
CA VAL A 30 8.96 21.84 25.97
C VAL A 30 9.14 20.32 25.87
N ARG A 31 8.21 19.53 26.42
CA ARG A 31 8.27 18.05 26.34
C ARG A 31 7.92 17.52 24.94
N SER A 32 7.00 18.18 24.23
CA SER A 32 6.66 17.85 22.84
C SER A 32 7.79 18.22 21.85
N TYR A 33 8.52 19.31 22.09
CA TYR A 33 9.63 19.73 21.21
C TYR A 33 10.93 18.92 21.38
N THR A 34 11.16 18.36 22.57
CA THR A 34 12.40 17.60 22.88
C THR A 34 12.34 16.13 22.47
N GLU A 35 11.16 15.51 22.44
CA GLU A 35 10.99 14.10 22.01
C GLU A 35 10.86 13.92 20.49
N MET A 36 10.25 14.87 19.77
CA MET A 36 10.06 14.77 18.31
C MET A 36 11.32 15.05 17.48
N ARG A 37 12.32 15.75 18.02
CA ARG A 37 13.53 16.13 17.29
C ARG A 37 14.59 15.04 17.29
N SER A 38 14.80 14.32 18.40
CA SER A 38 15.90 13.36 18.51
C SER A 38 15.69 12.12 17.63
N THR A 39 14.49 11.56 17.60
CA THR A 39 14.18 10.34 16.83
C THR A 39 14.14 10.60 15.31
N GLN A 40 13.66 11.76 14.88
CA GLN A 40 13.69 12.17 13.47
C GLN A 40 15.09 12.56 13.00
N ILE A 41 15.88 13.25 13.83
CA ILE A 41 17.29 13.55 13.52
C ILE A 41 18.13 12.26 13.48
N LEU A 42 17.86 11.28 14.36
CA LEU A 42 18.53 9.98 14.34
C LEU A 42 18.11 9.11 13.13
N ARG A 43 16.88 9.25 12.63
CA ARG A 43 16.41 8.62 11.38
C ARG A 43 16.98 9.31 10.14
N ALA A 44 17.03 10.65 10.12
CA ALA A 44 17.65 11.44 9.05
C ALA A 44 19.19 11.32 9.02
N ALA A 45 19.84 11.11 10.17
CA ALA A 45 21.26 10.77 10.23
C ALA A 45 21.53 9.33 9.76
N LYS A 46 20.54 8.43 9.84
CA LYS A 46 20.60 7.08 9.25
C LYS A 46 20.49 7.06 7.74
N SER A 47 19.88 8.08 7.11
CA SER A 47 19.81 8.19 5.64
C SER A 47 21.06 8.84 5.02
N ALA A 48 21.95 9.42 5.83
CA ALA A 48 23.32 9.75 5.42
C ALA A 48 24.18 8.47 5.41
N ASN A 49 24.02 7.72 4.32
CA ASN A 49 24.30 6.30 4.12
C ASN A 49 25.80 5.90 4.08
N THR A 50 26.66 6.42 4.97
CA THR A 50 28.07 5.98 5.04
C THR A 50 28.28 4.94 6.14
N THR A 51 28.33 3.67 5.72
CA THR A 51 28.72 2.57 6.61
C THR A 51 30.24 2.63 6.86
N PRO A 52 30.71 2.58 8.11
CA PRO A 52 32.14 2.59 8.41
C PRO A 52 32.84 1.34 7.86
N ILE A 53 34.13 1.45 7.57
CA ILE A 53 34.88 0.40 6.86
C ILE A 53 34.92 -0.91 7.65
N ASN A 54 34.97 -0.86 8.97
CA ASN A 54 34.98 -2.02 9.88
C ASN A 54 33.71 -2.88 9.80
N GLN A 55 32.60 -2.33 9.30
CA GLN A 55 31.35 -3.05 9.09
C GLN A 55 31.25 -3.60 7.66
N LYS A 56 32.25 -3.35 6.80
CA LYS A 56 32.33 -3.87 5.43
C LYS A 56 33.19 -5.13 5.42
N TYR A 57 32.66 -6.20 4.83
CA TYR A 57 33.30 -7.51 4.72
C TYR A 57 34.38 -7.54 3.62
N THR A 58 35.41 -6.72 3.79
CA THR A 58 36.54 -6.61 2.86
C THR A 58 37.86 -6.61 3.58
N LEU A 59 38.93 -7.08 2.93
CA LEU A 59 40.29 -7.04 3.45
C LEU A 59 40.71 -5.58 3.74
N GLN A 60 41.24 -5.31 4.93
CA GLN A 60 41.62 -3.96 5.34
C GLN A 60 43.13 -3.81 5.49
N SER A 61 43.61 -2.57 5.33
CA SER A 61 44.97 -2.22 5.73
C SER A 61 45.08 -2.28 7.25
N THR A 62 46.26 -2.64 7.76
CA THR A 62 46.52 -2.76 9.21
C THR A 62 47.69 -1.88 9.66
N GLY A 63 47.68 -1.43 10.91
CA GLY A 63 48.79 -0.68 11.51
C GLY A 63 49.01 0.69 10.89
N ILE A 64 50.28 1.01 10.57
CA ILE A 64 50.68 2.32 10.02
C ILE A 64 50.05 2.56 8.64
N TRP A 65 49.88 1.49 7.83
CA TRP A 65 49.29 1.59 6.50
C TRP A 65 47.83 2.02 6.51
N GLU A 66 47.08 1.69 7.56
CA GLU A 66 45.69 2.18 7.71
C GLU A 66 45.66 3.68 8.06
N ARG A 67 46.64 4.17 8.82
CA ARG A 67 46.77 5.61 9.10
C ARG A 67 47.11 6.38 7.82
N ILE A 68 48.04 5.86 7.02
CA ILE A 68 48.39 6.42 5.71
C ILE A 68 47.16 6.41 4.79
N ARG A 69 46.45 5.28 4.68
CA ARG A 69 45.23 5.18 3.85
C ARG A 69 44.19 6.22 4.25
N ARG A 70 43.95 6.41 5.55
CA ARG A 70 42.96 7.39 6.05
C ARG A 70 43.34 8.84 5.72
N ILE A 71 44.63 9.16 5.66
CA ILE A 71 45.11 10.50 5.33
C ILE A 71 45.02 10.77 3.82
N PHE A 72 45.35 9.78 2.99
CA PHE A 72 45.45 9.96 1.53
C PHE A 72 44.20 9.57 0.74
N ALA A 73 43.22 8.88 1.34
CA ALA A 73 41.98 8.51 0.65
C ALA A 73 40.99 9.69 0.57
N VAL A 74 40.41 9.91 -0.61
CA VAL A 74 39.33 10.91 -0.83
C VAL A 74 38.12 10.63 0.06
N ASP A 75 37.78 9.35 0.24
CA ASP A 75 36.76 8.90 1.18
C ASP A 75 37.33 7.74 2.01
N PRO A 76 37.66 7.96 3.30
CA PRO A 76 38.22 6.92 4.16
C PRO A 76 37.22 5.80 4.48
N SER A 77 35.92 6.02 4.28
CA SER A 77 34.88 5.00 4.44
C SER A 77 34.84 4.00 3.29
N ARG A 78 35.46 4.31 2.13
CA ARG A 78 35.48 3.45 0.95
C ARG A 78 36.37 2.21 1.15
N SER A 79 35.84 1.04 0.79
CA SER A 79 36.55 -0.24 0.82
C SER A 79 37.34 -0.52 -0.47
N ASN A 80 38.29 -1.46 -0.41
CA ASN A 80 39.05 -1.94 -1.57
C ASN A 80 38.29 -2.97 -2.43
N GLY A 81 37.17 -3.51 -1.93
CA GLY A 81 36.36 -4.49 -2.66
C GLY A 81 36.94 -5.90 -2.73
N VAL A 82 38.00 -6.20 -1.97
CA VAL A 82 38.58 -7.55 -1.87
C VAL A 82 37.87 -8.29 -0.74
N PRO A 83 37.10 -9.37 -1.00
CA PRO A 83 36.42 -10.11 0.06
C PRO A 83 37.40 -10.78 1.04
N LEU A 84 36.95 -11.04 2.26
CA LEU A 84 37.73 -11.79 3.24
C LEU A 84 37.69 -13.29 2.93
N ASN A 85 38.80 -13.87 2.46
CA ASN A 85 38.90 -15.30 2.11
C ASN A 85 38.38 -16.27 3.22
N PRO A 86 38.60 -16.02 4.53
CA PRO A 86 38.12 -16.93 5.56
C PRO A 86 36.59 -16.98 5.72
N GLN A 87 35.87 -15.94 5.30
CA GLN A 87 34.42 -15.78 5.50
C GLN A 87 33.65 -15.87 4.18
N PHE A 88 34.23 -15.33 3.10
CA PHE A 88 33.58 -15.31 1.79
C PHE A 88 33.60 -16.70 1.18
N ARG A 89 32.42 -17.32 1.05
CA ARG A 89 32.26 -18.65 0.44
C ARG A 89 33.07 -19.75 1.15
N ASN A 90 33.21 -19.63 2.47
CA ASN A 90 33.82 -20.63 3.32
C ASN A 90 32.90 -20.89 4.52
N PRO A 91 32.35 -22.11 4.70
CA PRO A 91 32.60 -23.33 3.92
C PRO A 91 32.20 -23.21 2.45
N THR A 92 32.87 -23.98 1.58
CA THR A 92 32.49 -24.03 0.16
C THR A 92 31.07 -24.59 0.04
N PRO A 93 30.29 -24.24 -1.00
CA PRO A 93 28.90 -24.69 -1.12
C PRO A 93 28.72 -26.22 -1.07
N GLY A 94 29.73 -27.01 -1.48
CA GLY A 94 29.71 -28.47 -1.44
C GLY A 94 30.33 -29.10 -0.19
N ALA A 95 30.75 -28.30 0.80
CA ALA A 95 31.31 -28.83 2.05
C ALA A 95 30.23 -29.25 3.07
N LEU A 96 28.97 -28.86 2.85
CA LEU A 96 27.85 -29.34 3.65
C LEU A 96 27.48 -30.77 3.22
N ALA A 97 27.11 -31.60 4.18
CA ALA A 97 26.64 -32.94 3.90
C ALA A 97 25.36 -32.87 3.06
N PRO A 98 25.20 -33.65 1.97
CA PRO A 98 24.02 -33.59 1.13
C PRO A 98 22.69 -33.83 1.87
N GLN A 99 22.74 -34.52 3.01
CA GLN A 99 21.58 -34.85 3.86
C GLN A 99 21.22 -33.75 4.87
N SER A 100 21.93 -32.61 4.90
CA SER A 100 21.63 -31.52 5.84
C SER A 100 20.49 -30.61 5.36
N TYR A 101 19.96 -30.82 4.17
CA TYR A 101 18.90 -30.02 3.58
C TYR A 101 17.63 -30.84 3.45
N ASP A 102 16.55 -30.31 4.03
CA ASP A 102 15.20 -30.81 3.85
C ASP A 102 14.40 -29.82 2.99
N ASP A 103 13.66 -30.32 2.02
CA ASP A 103 12.82 -29.51 1.15
C ASP A 103 11.72 -28.82 1.98
N PRO A 104 11.65 -27.48 2.01
CA PRO A 104 10.64 -26.79 2.80
C PRO A 104 9.25 -26.99 2.19
N VAL A 105 8.33 -27.50 3.01
CA VAL A 105 6.92 -27.62 2.67
C VAL A 105 6.11 -26.58 3.45
N THR A 106 5.13 -25.97 2.79
CA THR A 106 4.23 -24.99 3.43
C THR A 106 2.93 -25.65 3.85
N MET A 107 2.45 -25.37 5.04
CA MET A 107 1.09 -25.73 5.45
C MET A 107 0.13 -24.66 4.90
N PRO A 108 -0.99 -25.05 4.25
CA PRO A 108 -1.63 -26.38 4.25
C PRO A 108 -1.21 -27.34 3.12
N ALA A 109 -0.34 -26.94 2.20
CA ALA A 109 0.01 -27.75 1.02
C ALA A 109 0.79 -29.04 1.33
N GLY A 110 1.51 -29.09 2.46
CA GLY A 110 2.24 -30.27 2.95
C GLY A 110 1.43 -31.24 3.82
N ASP A 111 0.15 -30.96 4.08
CA ASP A 111 -0.67 -31.85 4.92
C ASP A 111 -0.95 -33.19 4.22
N ILE A 112 -0.91 -34.28 5.00
CA ILE A 112 -1.09 -35.66 4.54
C ILE A 112 -2.56 -36.09 4.65
N ALA A 113 -3.32 -35.54 5.60
CA ALA A 113 -4.70 -35.97 5.86
C ALA A 113 -5.73 -35.20 5.03
N ASP A 114 -5.80 -33.86 5.19
CA ASP A 114 -6.93 -33.05 4.70
C ASP A 114 -6.61 -32.24 3.43
N ASN A 115 -5.75 -32.78 2.56
CA ASN A 115 -5.22 -32.06 1.39
C ASN A 115 -5.53 -32.74 0.04
N PRO A 116 -6.80 -32.92 -0.35
CA PRO A 116 -7.14 -33.50 -1.64
C PRO A 116 -6.76 -32.57 -2.81
N TYR A 117 -6.19 -33.13 -3.89
CA TYR A 117 -5.64 -32.33 -5.01
C TYR A 117 -6.67 -31.40 -5.67
N TRP A 118 -7.92 -31.85 -5.85
CA TRP A 118 -8.94 -31.06 -6.53
C TRP A 118 -9.28 -29.74 -5.81
N LYS A 119 -9.07 -29.62 -4.49
CA LYS A 119 -9.26 -28.36 -3.76
C LYS A 119 -8.12 -27.36 -3.99
N ARG A 120 -6.91 -27.85 -4.27
CA ARG A 120 -5.70 -27.04 -4.55
C ARG A 120 -5.39 -26.90 -6.04
N ASP A 121 -6.21 -27.48 -6.92
CA ASP A 121 -6.01 -27.43 -8.36
C ASP A 121 -6.46 -26.07 -8.92
N VAL A 122 -5.60 -25.06 -8.79
CA VAL A 122 -5.80 -23.72 -9.37
C VAL A 122 -5.73 -23.75 -10.90
N ARG A 123 -5.03 -24.72 -11.49
CA ARG A 123 -4.88 -24.85 -12.94
C ARG A 123 -6.22 -25.12 -13.63
N ARG A 124 -7.07 -25.96 -13.03
CA ARG A 124 -8.41 -26.24 -13.56
C ARG A 124 -9.47 -25.24 -13.10
N ASN A 125 -9.23 -24.55 -11.98
CA ASN A 125 -10.12 -23.53 -11.44
C ASN A 125 -9.80 -22.11 -11.96
N TYR A 126 -9.53 -21.97 -13.26
CA TYR A 126 -9.28 -20.67 -13.86
C TYR A 126 -10.59 -19.94 -14.17
N ALA A 127 -10.59 -18.60 -14.06
CA ALA A 127 -11.73 -17.79 -14.44
C ALA A 127 -12.00 -17.93 -15.95
N ARG A 128 -13.24 -18.29 -16.32
CA ARG A 128 -13.63 -18.41 -17.73
C ARG A 128 -13.69 -17.04 -18.38
N LEU A 129 -13.24 -16.96 -19.63
CA LEU A 129 -13.33 -15.74 -20.42
C LEU A 129 -14.79 -15.48 -20.80
N SER A 130 -15.29 -14.29 -20.46
CA SER A 130 -16.63 -13.84 -20.81
C SER A 130 -16.58 -13.02 -22.11
N VAL A 131 -17.19 -13.52 -23.18
CA VAL A 131 -17.38 -12.78 -24.44
C VAL A 131 -18.82 -12.31 -24.51
N MET A 132 -19.03 -11.00 -24.65
CA MET A 132 -20.35 -10.40 -24.82
C MET A 132 -20.50 -9.92 -26.27
N LYS A 133 -21.56 -10.36 -26.96
CA LYS A 133 -21.94 -9.82 -28.27
C LYS A 133 -22.90 -8.64 -28.10
N GLN A 134 -23.09 -7.88 -29.17
CA GLN A 134 -24.03 -6.76 -29.20
C GLN A 134 -25.46 -7.22 -28.86
N ALA A 135 -25.89 -8.39 -29.36
CA ALA A 135 -27.19 -8.97 -29.04
C ALA A 135 -27.35 -9.33 -27.55
N ASP A 136 -26.28 -9.81 -26.91
CA ASP A 136 -26.29 -10.14 -25.48
C ASP A 136 -26.44 -8.88 -24.62
N ILE A 137 -25.80 -7.77 -25.02
CA ILE A 137 -25.94 -6.46 -24.37
C ILE A 137 -27.35 -5.91 -24.52
N VAL A 138 -27.93 -5.97 -25.73
CA VAL A 138 -29.34 -5.57 -25.95
C VAL A 138 -30.28 -6.40 -25.08
N GLY A 139 -30.01 -7.69 -24.93
CA GLY A 139 -30.69 -8.57 -23.98
C GLY A 139 -30.64 -8.02 -22.56
N LEU A 140 -29.43 -7.81 -22.03
CA LEU A 140 -29.23 -7.28 -20.68
C LEU A 140 -29.92 -5.93 -20.45
N LEU A 141 -29.93 -5.04 -21.45
CA LEU A 141 -30.61 -3.74 -21.34
C LEU A 141 -32.13 -3.87 -21.37
N THR A 142 -32.68 -4.81 -22.14
CA THR A 142 -34.13 -5.00 -22.29
C THR A 142 -34.74 -5.74 -21.10
N VAL A 143 -34.13 -6.85 -20.69
CA VAL A 143 -34.70 -7.75 -19.66
C VAL A 143 -34.06 -7.60 -18.28
N GLY A 144 -32.90 -6.95 -18.20
CA GLY A 144 -32.12 -6.84 -16.97
C GLY A 144 -31.14 -7.99 -16.78
N SER A 145 -30.61 -8.09 -15.56
CA SER A 145 -29.63 -9.11 -15.16
C SER A 145 -30.18 -10.02 -14.08
N GLU A 146 -29.49 -11.12 -13.76
CA GLU A 146 -29.87 -11.99 -12.63
C GLU A 146 -29.89 -11.22 -11.29
N ALA A 147 -28.96 -10.26 -11.11
CA ALA A 147 -28.89 -9.44 -9.90
C ALA A 147 -29.97 -8.35 -9.85
N ALA A 148 -30.43 -7.87 -11.00
CA ALA A 148 -31.45 -6.83 -11.11
C ALA A 148 -32.36 -7.12 -12.32
N PRO A 149 -33.35 -8.01 -12.17
CA PRO A 149 -34.29 -8.34 -13.24
C PRO A 149 -35.31 -7.22 -13.42
N LYS A 150 -35.59 -6.82 -14.67
CA LYS A 150 -36.68 -5.88 -14.97
C LYS A 150 -38.02 -6.64 -14.93
N ALA A 151 -38.57 -6.76 -13.71
CA ALA A 151 -39.78 -7.52 -13.42
C ALA A 151 -41.00 -7.09 -14.26
N ASP A 152 -41.02 -5.85 -14.74
CA ASP A 152 -42.10 -5.31 -15.58
C ASP A 152 -42.09 -5.87 -17.01
N VAL A 153 -40.94 -6.37 -17.49
CA VAL A 153 -40.72 -6.80 -18.88
C VAL A 153 -40.57 -8.33 -18.99
N LEU A 154 -39.95 -8.94 -17.99
CA LEU A 154 -39.70 -10.38 -17.94
C LEU A 154 -40.97 -11.16 -17.59
N LYS A 155 -41.51 -11.93 -18.54
CA LYS A 155 -42.57 -12.90 -18.27
C LYS A 155 -41.99 -14.15 -17.61
N VAL A 156 -42.74 -14.76 -16.70
CA VAL A 156 -42.34 -15.99 -15.98
C VAL A 156 -42.75 -17.23 -16.79
N GLY A 157 -41.90 -18.26 -16.79
CA GLY A 157 -42.16 -19.56 -17.44
C GLY A 157 -41.85 -19.57 -18.93
N ASP A 158 -42.59 -20.38 -19.70
CA ASP A 158 -42.32 -20.61 -21.13
C ASP A 158 -42.37 -19.31 -21.96
N ALA A 159 -43.25 -18.38 -21.59
CA ALA A 159 -43.34 -17.07 -22.22
C ALA A 159 -42.06 -16.24 -22.06
N GLY A 160 -41.33 -16.40 -20.95
CA GLY A 160 -40.04 -15.73 -20.73
C GLY A 160 -38.94 -16.32 -21.61
N THR A 161 -38.95 -17.63 -21.83
CA THR A 161 -37.96 -18.28 -22.72
C THR A 161 -38.13 -17.83 -24.17
N GLN A 162 -39.37 -17.70 -24.65
CA GLN A 162 -39.69 -17.17 -25.98
C GLN A 162 -39.27 -15.71 -26.11
N GLN A 163 -39.54 -14.88 -25.11
CA GLN A 163 -39.08 -13.49 -25.09
C GLN A 163 -37.55 -13.36 -25.18
N LEU A 164 -36.80 -14.21 -24.46
CA LEU A 164 -35.34 -14.19 -24.53
C LEU A 164 -34.82 -14.54 -25.94
N VAL A 165 -35.47 -15.46 -26.63
CA VAL A 165 -35.13 -15.83 -28.02
C VAL A 165 -35.46 -14.68 -28.98
N GLU A 166 -36.63 -14.05 -28.84
CA GLU A 166 -37.03 -12.90 -29.65
C GLU A 166 -36.09 -11.70 -29.47
N VAL A 167 -35.72 -11.39 -28.22
CA VAL A 167 -34.79 -10.29 -27.92
C VAL A 167 -33.41 -10.57 -28.49
N LYS A 168 -32.95 -11.82 -28.44
CA LYS A 168 -31.67 -12.22 -29.04
C LYS A 168 -31.68 -12.07 -30.55
N GLN A 169 -32.70 -12.58 -31.24
CA GLN A 169 -32.83 -12.45 -32.70
C GLN A 169 -32.88 -10.99 -33.12
N ARG A 170 -33.70 -10.19 -32.44
CA ARG A 170 -33.82 -8.75 -32.69
C ARG A 170 -32.50 -8.00 -32.45
N GLY A 171 -31.73 -8.42 -31.44
CA GLY A 171 -30.41 -7.87 -31.16
C GLY A 171 -29.35 -8.22 -32.20
N GLU A 172 -29.47 -9.40 -32.83
CA GLU A 172 -28.60 -9.82 -33.94
C GLU A 172 -28.93 -9.08 -35.25
N GLU A 173 -30.21 -8.83 -35.53
CA GLU A 173 -30.67 -8.18 -36.76
C GLU A 173 -30.53 -6.65 -36.76
N HIS A 174 -30.91 -6.00 -35.66
CA HIS A 174 -30.98 -4.53 -35.58
C HIS A 174 -29.85 -3.89 -34.77
N GLY A 175 -29.13 -4.70 -34.00
CA GLY A 175 -28.03 -4.23 -33.15
C GLY A 175 -28.48 -3.26 -32.04
N LEU A 176 -27.48 -2.60 -31.46
CA LEU A 176 -27.62 -1.69 -30.32
C LEU A 176 -28.14 -0.30 -30.72
N ALA A 177 -27.90 0.12 -31.97
CA ALA A 177 -28.33 1.44 -32.45
C ALA A 177 -29.87 1.57 -32.42
N ALA A 178 -30.58 0.56 -32.93
CA ALA A 178 -32.04 0.53 -32.91
C ALA A 178 -32.63 0.43 -31.48
N PHE A 179 -31.84 -0.04 -30.51
CA PHE A 179 -32.25 -0.04 -29.11
C PHE A 179 -32.20 1.39 -28.54
N PHE A 180 -31.09 2.11 -28.73
CA PHE A 180 -30.95 3.49 -28.26
C PHE A 180 -31.85 4.51 -28.98
N GLU A 181 -32.26 4.24 -30.23
CA GLU A 181 -33.28 5.07 -30.90
C GLU A 181 -34.64 5.01 -30.19
N LYS A 182 -34.97 3.85 -29.60
CA LYS A 182 -36.23 3.62 -28.88
C LYS A 182 -36.14 4.05 -27.42
N GLU A 183 -35.03 3.73 -26.75
CA GLU A 183 -34.78 4.11 -25.36
C GLU A 183 -33.78 5.27 -25.27
N LYS A 184 -34.31 6.49 -25.09
CA LYS A 184 -33.52 7.72 -25.02
C LYS A 184 -32.81 7.95 -23.68
N LYS A 185 -33.14 7.16 -22.65
CA LYS A 185 -32.54 7.24 -21.32
C LYS A 185 -32.13 5.84 -20.88
N VAL A 186 -30.83 5.65 -20.70
CA VAL A 186 -30.26 4.41 -20.20
C VAL A 186 -29.47 4.75 -18.95
N ASP A 187 -30.23 5.03 -17.88
CA ASP A 187 -29.69 5.45 -16.59
C ASP A 187 -28.82 4.34 -15.95
N ASP A 188 -29.03 3.07 -16.35
CA ASP A 188 -28.29 1.89 -15.86
C ASP A 188 -26.85 1.78 -16.41
N VAL A 189 -26.51 2.48 -17.49
CA VAL A 189 -25.18 2.38 -18.14
C VAL A 189 -24.20 3.42 -17.60
N LEU A 190 -24.72 4.56 -17.16
CA LEU A 190 -23.93 5.64 -16.58
C LEU A 190 -23.87 5.46 -15.06
N ASP A 191 -22.97 6.20 -14.43
CA ASP A 191 -22.96 6.23 -12.98
C ASP A 191 -24.23 6.93 -12.44
N SER A 192 -24.45 6.85 -11.12
CA SER A 192 -25.58 7.51 -10.45
C SER A 192 -25.66 9.03 -10.66
N GLN A 193 -24.59 9.66 -11.16
CA GLN A 193 -24.49 11.09 -11.45
C GLN A 193 -24.61 11.39 -12.96
N GLY A 194 -24.86 10.38 -13.80
CA GLY A 194 -24.95 10.52 -15.26
C GLY A 194 -23.60 10.71 -15.95
N LEU A 195 -22.48 10.43 -15.27
CA LEU A 195 -21.14 10.48 -15.83
C LEU A 195 -20.72 9.09 -16.35
N PRO A 196 -19.85 9.05 -17.38
CA PRO A 196 -19.29 7.78 -17.85
C PRO A 196 -18.38 7.17 -16.76
N PRO A 197 -18.35 5.82 -16.62
CA PRO A 197 -17.50 5.17 -15.66
C PRO A 197 -16.02 5.40 -15.98
N MET A 198 -15.21 5.66 -14.95
CA MET A 198 -13.76 5.76 -15.08
C MET A 198 -13.13 4.37 -15.28
N ALA A 199 -11.97 4.31 -15.94
CA ALA A 199 -11.23 3.07 -16.09
C ALA A 199 -10.89 2.47 -14.70
N PRO A 200 -11.26 1.20 -14.43
CA PRO A 200 -11.06 0.61 -13.12
C PRO A 200 -9.58 0.40 -12.82
N ASN A 201 -9.18 0.64 -11.57
CA ASN A 201 -7.84 0.34 -11.08
C ASN A 201 -7.91 -0.79 -10.03
N LEU A 202 -7.25 -1.91 -10.31
CA LEU A 202 -7.20 -3.07 -9.40
C LEU A 202 -6.39 -2.78 -8.12
N ASN A 203 -5.41 -1.88 -8.19
CA ASN A 203 -4.59 -1.46 -7.05
C ASN A 203 -4.74 0.05 -6.80
N PRO A 204 -5.85 0.51 -6.18
CA PRO A 204 -6.07 1.93 -5.92
C PRO A 204 -5.09 2.53 -4.89
N LYS A 205 -4.31 1.68 -4.22
CA LYS A 205 -3.31 2.06 -3.21
C LYS A 205 -1.96 2.44 -3.83
N SER A 206 -1.66 2.05 -5.06
CA SER A 206 -0.42 2.46 -5.74
C SER A 206 -0.54 3.88 -6.28
N ARG A 207 -0.48 4.86 -5.36
CA ARG A 207 -0.42 6.28 -5.69
C ARG A 207 1.01 6.74 -5.50
N TYR A 208 1.55 7.39 -6.51
CA TYR A 208 2.88 7.97 -6.43
C TYR A 208 2.85 9.21 -5.53
N GLU A 209 3.69 9.21 -4.52
CA GLU A 209 3.93 10.35 -3.64
C GLU A 209 5.33 10.90 -3.90
N LEU A 210 5.50 12.21 -3.77
CA LEU A 210 6.83 12.80 -3.86
C LEU A 210 7.60 12.44 -2.58
N GLY A 211 8.65 11.64 -2.73
CA GLY A 211 9.47 11.23 -1.60
C GLY A 211 10.18 12.42 -0.96
N SER A 212 10.13 12.51 0.38
CA SER A 212 10.86 13.53 1.15
C SER A 212 12.36 13.22 1.24
N GLU A 213 12.76 11.95 1.06
CA GLU A 213 14.15 11.52 0.98
C GLU A 213 14.58 11.50 -0.48
N HIS A 214 15.47 12.42 -0.85
CA HIS A 214 15.98 12.52 -2.21
C HIS A 214 17.27 11.72 -2.35
N GLY A 215 17.37 10.91 -3.41
CA GLY A 215 18.63 10.26 -3.80
C GLY A 215 19.71 11.24 -4.28
N TYR A 216 19.32 12.50 -4.56
CA TYR A 216 20.20 13.57 -4.97
C TYR A 216 19.96 14.83 -4.12
N PRO A 217 20.98 15.70 -3.97
CA PRO A 217 20.77 17.05 -3.45
C PRO A 217 19.75 17.84 -4.27
N SER A 218 19.10 18.85 -3.66
CA SER A 218 18.06 19.68 -4.29
C SER A 218 18.51 20.46 -5.54
N SER A 219 19.82 20.58 -5.77
CA SER A 219 20.38 21.21 -6.96
C SER A 219 20.17 20.39 -8.23
N TYR A 220 19.90 19.09 -8.13
CA TYR A 220 19.72 18.22 -9.28
C TYR A 220 18.26 18.24 -9.75
N PRO A 221 17.99 18.28 -11.06
CA PRO A 221 16.64 18.33 -11.61
C PRO A 221 15.89 16.98 -11.54
N CYS A 222 16.31 16.06 -10.68
CA CYS A 222 15.76 14.72 -10.55
C CYS A 222 14.81 14.64 -9.35
N ARG A 223 13.62 14.07 -9.53
CA ARG A 223 12.62 13.84 -8.47
C ARG A 223 12.52 12.36 -8.13
N THR A 224 12.21 12.07 -6.88
CA THR A 224 11.98 10.70 -6.40
C THR A 224 10.50 10.52 -6.11
N PHE A 225 9.91 9.49 -6.71
CA PHE A 225 8.52 9.09 -6.47
C PHE A 225 8.52 7.75 -5.73
N VAL A 226 7.67 7.64 -4.71
CA VAL A 226 7.47 6.45 -3.87
C VAL A 226 6.07 5.93 -4.06
#